data_AF-A0A7D5M6X7-F1
#
_entry.id   AF-A0A7D5M6X7-F1
#
_cell.length_a   1.000
_cell.length_b   1.000
_cell.length_c   1.000
_cell.angle_alpha   90.00
_cell.angle_beta   90.00
_cell.angle_gamma   90.00
#
_symmetry.space_group_name_H-M   'P 1'
#
loop_
_entity.id
_entity.type
_entity.pdbx_description
1 polymer ?
#
loop_
_entity_poly.entity_id
_entity_poly.type
_entity_poly.pdbx_seq_one_letter_code
_entity_poly.pdbx_strand_id
1 'polypeptide(L)'
;MTKTILLAIFTVAVLLTGTIATPLGLIESADALKSKGTAASAINSKKVCGDRLCSESQKEVKSEAKKKEEVKSEKKSESAEKAKEVPKKDAKAETMEKAKEVSTLKVPKTVTGVITSVQDPGQGHEGHQLAIILPPSENTYRGHVTYSASENVQLVALHGPLKDGMAKGQPIWTMDGKTKFGLTFIDRETSSGVWQFSGNAIAVHTKNMEPFTVTYSVTYTEHSTSSDKLIKGTVTSKQDPGVGHESHQLAILLGPSEKTYSGHLTWDASEPVQIVTLLGPMTKGELRGLPYWTADGETFYALILVPSKASGSTMFSGNALALHTMNDTPFTVSYSLVLTK
;
A
#
# COMPACT_ATOMS: atom_id res chain seq x y z
N MET A 1 44.70 62.42 -5.15
CA MET A 1 45.13 61.13 -5.71
C MET A 1 43.90 60.39 -6.20
N THR A 2 44.00 59.87 -7.41
CA THR A 2 42.95 59.75 -8.42
C THR A 2 42.21 58.40 -8.41
N LYS A 3 40.92 58.48 -8.73
CA LYS A 3 39.99 57.39 -9.07
C LYS A 3 40.48 56.59 -10.27
N THR A 4 40.10 55.31 -10.36
CA THR A 4 39.87 54.67 -11.66
C THR A 4 38.70 53.69 -11.58
N ILE A 5 37.74 53.93 -12.47
CA ILE A 5 36.50 53.22 -12.78
C ILE A 5 36.72 52.49 -14.11
N LEU A 6 36.20 51.27 -14.27
CA LEU A 6 35.82 50.61 -15.54
C LEU A 6 35.20 49.26 -15.12
N LEU A 7 33.89 48.97 -15.15
CA LEU A 7 32.80 49.23 -16.11
C LEU A 7 33.02 48.47 -17.44
N ALA A 8 32.47 47.26 -17.51
CA ALA A 8 32.22 46.55 -18.77
C ALA A 8 30.75 46.07 -18.76
N ILE A 9 29.94 46.86 -19.47
CA ILE A 9 28.58 46.57 -19.92
C ILE A 9 28.69 45.67 -21.15
N PHE A 10 27.90 44.60 -21.22
CA PHE A 10 27.48 44.02 -22.48
C PHE A 10 25.96 43.93 -22.49
N THR A 11 25.35 44.92 -23.12
CA THR A 11 23.98 44.91 -23.64
C THR A 11 24.06 44.90 -25.16
N VAL A 12 22.91 44.62 -25.79
CA VAL A 12 22.55 44.81 -27.23
C VAL A 12 22.75 43.54 -28.08
N ALA A 13 21.79 43.07 -28.90
CA ALA A 13 20.35 43.30 -29.05
C ALA A 13 19.77 42.27 -30.04
N VAL A 14 18.50 41.92 -29.81
CA VAL A 14 17.36 41.86 -30.76
C VAL A 14 17.62 41.42 -32.21
N LEU A 15 16.90 40.38 -32.67
CA LEU A 15 16.02 40.51 -33.85
C LEU A 15 14.89 39.46 -33.86
N LEU A 16 13.66 39.98 -33.77
CA LEU A 16 12.40 39.33 -34.11
C LEU A 16 12.24 39.20 -35.64
N THR A 17 11.38 38.27 -36.06
CA THR A 17 10.30 38.38 -37.08
C THR A 17 10.30 37.28 -38.16
N GLY A 18 9.08 36.80 -38.47
CA GLY A 18 8.76 35.89 -39.57
C GLY A 18 7.62 34.91 -39.22
N THR A 19 6.44 35.37 -38.82
CA THR A 19 5.20 35.46 -39.65
C THR A 19 4.77 34.23 -40.47
N ILE A 20 3.63 33.67 -40.05
CA ILE A 20 2.43 33.29 -40.85
C ILE A 20 2.60 32.32 -42.04
N ALA A 21 2.02 31.13 -41.93
CA ALA A 21 1.11 30.55 -42.93
C ALA A 21 0.59 29.15 -42.52
N THR A 22 -0.64 29.09 -42.02
CA THR A 22 -1.56 27.98 -42.33
C THR A 22 -2.27 28.29 -43.64
N PRO A 23 -2.58 27.28 -44.46
CA PRO A 23 -4.01 26.96 -44.57
C PRO A 23 -4.32 25.45 -44.63
N LEU A 24 -5.40 25.10 -43.91
CA LEU A 24 -6.53 24.27 -44.31
C LEU A 24 -6.27 23.02 -45.18
N GLY A 25 -6.53 21.87 -44.56
CA GLY A 25 -7.61 21.00 -45.02
C GLY A 25 -7.17 19.72 -45.73
N LEU A 26 -7.29 18.58 -45.04
CA LEU A 26 -7.98 17.41 -45.58
C LEU A 26 -8.59 16.62 -44.41
N ILE A 27 -9.90 16.45 -44.53
CA ILE A 27 -10.79 15.67 -43.69
C ILE A 27 -10.61 14.20 -44.09
N GLU A 28 -10.39 13.31 -43.13
CA GLU A 28 -10.88 11.94 -43.23
C GLU A 28 -11.38 11.50 -41.86
N SER A 29 -12.68 11.70 -41.68
CA SER A 29 -13.52 11.04 -40.71
C SER A 29 -13.62 9.55 -41.06
N ALA A 30 -13.12 8.67 -40.21
CA ALA A 30 -13.49 7.26 -40.20
C ALA A 30 -14.39 7.02 -38.98
N ASP A 31 -15.69 7.05 -39.22
CA ASP A 31 -16.70 6.64 -38.27
C ASP A 31 -17.19 5.23 -38.64
N ALA A 32 -17.48 4.44 -37.60
CA ALA A 32 -18.23 3.20 -37.58
C ALA A 32 -17.63 1.91 -38.19
N LEU A 33 -17.30 0.96 -37.30
CA LEU A 33 -17.81 -0.41 -37.45
C LEU A 33 -18.63 -0.77 -36.21
N LYS A 34 -19.95 -0.52 -36.32
CA LYS A 34 -20.98 -1.09 -35.46
C LYS A 34 -21.01 -2.60 -35.68
N SER A 35 -20.79 -3.40 -34.65
CA SER A 35 -21.25 -4.78 -34.62
C SER A 35 -22.59 -4.84 -33.89
N LYS A 36 -23.67 -4.94 -34.66
CA LYS A 36 -25.00 -5.39 -34.22
C LYS A 36 -25.01 -6.92 -34.36
N GLY A 37 -25.25 -7.62 -33.26
CA GLY A 37 -25.03 -9.07 -33.15
C GLY A 37 -26.12 -9.98 -33.73
N THR A 38 -25.91 -11.28 -33.49
CA THR A 38 -26.85 -12.42 -33.30
C THR A 38 -26.01 -13.71 -33.44
N ALA A 39 -26.27 -14.87 -32.85
CA ALA A 39 -26.99 -15.30 -31.65
C ALA A 39 -26.54 -16.76 -31.35
N ALA A 40 -26.59 -17.14 -30.07
CA ALA A 40 -26.87 -18.47 -29.51
C ALA A 40 -26.01 -19.71 -29.89
N SER A 41 -25.33 -20.25 -28.87
CA SER A 41 -25.54 -21.63 -28.38
C SER A 41 -25.26 -21.63 -26.87
N ALA A 42 -26.23 -21.31 -26.00
CA ALA A 42 -27.05 -22.29 -25.29
C ALA A 42 -26.25 -23.44 -24.63
N ILE A 43 -25.97 -23.31 -23.34
CA ILE A 43 -25.97 -24.45 -22.41
C ILE A 43 -26.91 -24.06 -21.24
N ASN A 44 -28.12 -24.63 -21.27
CA ASN A 44 -29.20 -24.68 -20.27
C ASN A 44 -28.94 -23.98 -18.91
N SER A 45 -29.54 -22.81 -18.63
CA SER A 45 -30.85 -22.56 -17.92
C SER A 45 -30.86 -22.99 -16.43
N LYS A 46 -31.33 -22.21 -15.44
CA LYS A 46 -32.51 -21.34 -15.30
C LYS A 46 -32.19 -20.09 -14.45
N LYS A 47 -32.73 -18.93 -14.88
CA LYS A 47 -33.34 -17.78 -14.13
C LYS A 47 -33.23 -17.88 -12.59
N VAL A 48 -32.91 -16.83 -11.81
CA VAL A 48 -33.67 -15.57 -11.69
C VAL A 48 -32.82 -14.38 -11.18
N CYS A 49 -33.30 -13.20 -11.58
CA CYS A 49 -32.98 -11.82 -11.26
C CYS A 49 -32.66 -11.47 -9.80
N GLY A 50 -31.93 -10.36 -9.67
CA GLY A 50 -31.69 -9.68 -8.41
C GLY A 50 -32.87 -8.84 -7.90
N ASP A 51 -32.48 -8.05 -6.91
CA ASP A 51 -33.18 -6.99 -6.18
C ASP A 51 -33.93 -7.37 -4.90
N ARG A 52 -33.53 -6.63 -3.85
CA ARG A 52 -34.19 -6.37 -2.57
C ARG A 52 -34.29 -7.52 -1.58
N LEU A 53 -33.43 -7.49 -0.56
CA LEU A 53 -33.87 -7.71 0.82
C LEU A 53 -33.07 -6.82 1.79
N CYS A 54 -33.47 -5.55 1.88
CA CYS A 54 -33.50 -4.86 3.17
C CYS A 54 -34.69 -5.45 3.92
N SER A 55 -34.45 -6.16 5.02
CA SER A 55 -35.51 -6.69 5.88
C SER A 55 -35.94 -5.63 6.88
N GLU A 56 -37.03 -4.92 6.56
CA GLU A 56 -37.88 -4.29 7.57
C GLU A 56 -38.91 -5.28 8.11
N SER A 57 -39.17 -5.10 9.39
CA SER A 57 -40.04 -5.81 10.32
C SER A 57 -41.53 -5.89 9.94
N GLN A 58 -42.20 -6.99 10.32
CA GLN A 58 -43.59 -6.95 10.80
C GLN A 58 -43.89 -7.99 11.90
N LYS A 59 -44.88 -7.63 12.72
CA LYS A 59 -45.21 -8.07 14.08
C LYS A 59 -46.07 -9.35 14.18
N GLU A 60 -46.00 -9.91 15.39
CA GLU A 60 -46.94 -10.73 16.18
C GLU A 60 -48.30 -11.16 15.60
N VAL A 61 -48.64 -12.43 15.83
CA VAL A 61 -49.97 -12.85 16.35
C VAL A 61 -49.78 -13.98 17.38
N LYS A 62 -50.36 -13.78 18.58
CA LYS A 62 -50.52 -14.76 19.68
C LYS A 62 -51.69 -15.71 19.43
N SER A 63 -51.63 -16.93 19.98
CA SER A 63 -52.74 -17.49 20.78
C SER A 63 -52.28 -18.68 21.64
N GLU A 64 -52.95 -18.86 22.77
CA GLU A 64 -52.51 -19.53 23.99
C GLU A 64 -52.99 -20.99 24.15
N ALA A 65 -52.22 -21.73 24.97
CA ALA A 65 -52.63 -22.65 26.04
C ALA A 65 -53.57 -23.85 25.80
N LYS A 66 -53.07 -25.04 26.19
CA LYS A 66 -53.69 -25.80 27.30
C LYS A 66 -52.75 -26.85 27.93
N LYS A 67 -53.01 -27.08 29.21
CA LYS A 67 -52.22 -27.69 30.30
C LYS A 67 -52.76 -29.09 30.63
N LYS A 68 -51.91 -30.00 31.14
CA LYS A 68 -52.17 -31.08 32.14
C LYS A 68 -50.83 -31.81 32.42
N GLU A 69 -50.23 -31.71 33.61
CA GLU A 69 -50.39 -32.60 34.80
C GLU A 69 -50.08 -34.07 34.50
N GLU A 70 -49.39 -34.89 35.29
CA GLU A 70 -48.50 -34.85 36.48
C GLU A 70 -48.06 -36.34 36.68
N VAL A 71 -47.31 -36.65 37.75
CA VAL A 71 -46.98 -37.98 38.34
C VAL A 71 -45.61 -38.56 37.92
N LYS A 72 -44.54 -38.38 38.73
CA LYS A 72 -44.02 -39.26 39.84
C LYS A 72 -43.65 -40.68 39.35
N SER A 73 -42.58 -41.36 39.75
CA SER A 73 -41.55 -41.18 40.79
C SER A 73 -40.54 -42.34 40.70
N GLU A 74 -39.31 -42.09 41.14
CA GLU A 74 -38.40 -43.01 41.86
C GLU A 74 -37.70 -44.19 41.16
N LYS A 75 -36.36 -44.11 41.05
CA LYS A 75 -35.46 -45.05 41.75
C LYS A 75 -34.07 -44.45 42.02
N LYS A 76 -33.82 -44.12 43.30
CA LYS A 76 -32.51 -44.08 44.02
C LYS A 76 -31.94 -45.51 44.00
N SER A 77 -30.65 -45.86 43.97
CA SER A 77 -29.45 -45.38 44.67
C SER A 77 -28.29 -46.34 44.34
N GLU A 78 -27.08 -46.02 44.82
CA GLU A 78 -25.77 -46.72 44.72
C GLU A 78 -24.89 -46.23 43.56
N SER A 79 -23.70 -45.66 43.76
CA SER A 79 -22.91 -45.40 44.96
C SER A 79 -22.05 -44.17 44.71
N ALA A 80 -21.95 -43.32 45.73
CA ALA A 80 -20.97 -42.25 45.79
C ALA A 80 -19.58 -42.83 46.12
N GLU A 81 -18.57 -42.04 45.75
CA GLU A 81 -17.26 -41.95 46.38
C GLU A 81 -16.08 -42.69 45.70
N LYS A 82 -15.50 -42.04 44.68
CA LYS A 82 -14.09 -41.65 44.78
C LYS A 82 -13.80 -40.31 44.08
N ALA A 83 -13.35 -39.41 44.93
CA ALA A 83 -13.01 -38.01 44.78
C ALA A 83 -12.08 -37.60 43.60
N LYS A 84 -12.34 -36.36 43.16
CA LYS A 84 -11.40 -35.31 42.71
C LYS A 84 -10.74 -35.47 41.32
N GLU A 85 -11.39 -34.87 40.33
CA GLU A 85 -10.68 -34.04 39.34
C GLU A 85 -11.33 -32.66 39.28
N VAL A 86 -10.57 -31.66 39.72
CA VAL A 86 -10.89 -30.24 39.60
C VAL A 86 -10.91 -29.91 38.10
N PRO A 87 -11.93 -29.22 37.54
CA PRO A 87 -11.84 -28.77 36.17
C PRO A 87 -10.70 -27.75 36.08
N LYS A 88 -9.65 -28.07 35.32
CA LYS A 88 -8.51 -27.18 35.06
C LYS A 88 -9.03 -25.80 34.67
N LYS A 89 -8.61 -24.81 35.46
CA LYS A 89 -8.89 -23.38 35.34
C LYS A 89 -8.29 -22.75 34.05
N ASP A 90 -7.60 -23.56 33.25
CA ASP A 90 -6.70 -23.10 32.20
C ASP A 90 -7.36 -23.05 30.81
N ALA A 91 -8.35 -23.89 30.50
CA ALA A 91 -8.98 -23.88 29.18
C ALA A 91 -9.76 -22.56 28.90
N LYS A 92 -10.35 -21.96 29.95
CA LYS A 92 -11.05 -20.67 29.84
C LYS A 92 -10.07 -19.51 29.72
N ALA A 93 -8.91 -19.59 30.38
CA ALA A 93 -7.85 -18.60 30.25
C ALA A 93 -7.24 -18.64 28.85
N GLU A 94 -7.00 -19.82 28.29
CA GLU A 94 -6.48 -20.05 26.94
C GLU A 94 -7.50 -19.63 25.85
N THR A 95 -8.80 -19.86 26.11
CA THR A 95 -9.88 -19.39 25.22
C THR A 95 -10.10 -17.88 25.33
N MET A 96 -9.89 -17.27 26.50
CA MET A 96 -9.93 -15.81 26.68
C MET A 96 -8.65 -15.11 26.19
N GLU A 97 -7.51 -15.78 26.19
CA GLU A 97 -6.27 -15.35 25.52
C GLU A 97 -6.46 -15.37 24.01
N LYS A 98 -6.97 -16.48 23.43
CA LYS A 98 -7.34 -16.54 22.02
C LYS A 98 -8.43 -15.55 21.65
N ALA A 99 -9.42 -15.31 22.53
CA ALA A 99 -10.44 -14.29 22.30
C ALA A 99 -9.89 -12.85 22.45
N LYS A 100 -8.89 -12.63 23.31
CA LYS A 100 -8.14 -11.36 23.38
C LYS A 100 -7.27 -11.18 22.14
N GLU A 101 -6.60 -12.22 21.66
CA GLU A 101 -5.81 -12.23 20.43
C GLU A 101 -6.71 -11.98 19.20
N VAL A 102 -7.91 -12.56 19.17
CA VAL A 102 -8.96 -12.26 18.17
C VAL A 102 -9.51 -10.83 18.35
N SER A 103 -9.58 -10.28 19.57
CA SER A 103 -9.95 -8.88 19.83
C SER A 103 -8.85 -7.86 19.48
N THR A 104 -7.61 -8.32 19.25
CA THR A 104 -6.52 -7.50 18.71
C THR A 104 -6.51 -7.42 17.18
N LEU A 105 -7.42 -8.12 16.50
CA LEU A 105 -7.68 -7.89 15.08
C LEU A 105 -8.27 -6.50 14.93
N LYS A 106 -7.41 -5.56 14.52
CA LYS A 106 -7.81 -4.20 14.14
C LYS A 106 -8.93 -4.30 13.13
N VAL A 107 -10.13 -3.91 13.56
CA VAL A 107 -11.33 -3.95 12.73
C VAL A 107 -11.09 -3.08 11.50
N PRO A 108 -11.16 -3.63 10.27
CA PRO A 108 -11.07 -2.83 9.06
C PRO A 108 -12.19 -1.79 9.04
N LYS A 109 -11.82 -0.53 8.78
CA LYS A 109 -12.73 0.58 8.55
C LYS A 109 -12.92 0.75 7.06
N THR A 110 -14.14 1.00 6.63
CA THR A 110 -14.43 1.36 5.23
C THR A 110 -15.04 2.74 5.17
N VAL A 111 -14.49 3.58 4.29
CA VAL A 111 -14.99 4.92 4.01
C VAL A 111 -15.20 5.03 2.51
N THR A 112 -16.33 5.59 2.11
CA THR A 112 -16.65 5.89 0.72
C THR A 112 -16.97 7.36 0.60
N GLY A 113 -16.64 7.98 -0.53
CA GLY A 113 -16.97 9.38 -0.72
C GLY A 113 -16.72 9.87 -2.12
N VAL A 114 -17.13 11.11 -2.34
CA VAL A 114 -16.79 11.93 -3.49
C VAL A 114 -16.09 13.17 -2.96
N ILE A 115 -14.89 13.47 -3.46
CA ILE A 115 -14.11 14.65 -3.06
C ILE A 115 -13.68 15.38 -4.32
N THR A 116 -13.87 16.69 -4.33
CA THR A 116 -13.23 17.59 -5.30
C THR A 116 -11.89 18.03 -4.73
N SER A 117 -10.85 18.01 -5.56
CA SER A 117 -9.52 18.43 -5.16
C SER A 117 -9.47 19.92 -4.83
N VAL A 118 -8.43 20.27 -4.08
CA VAL A 118 -8.02 21.65 -3.84
C VAL A 118 -6.58 21.84 -4.29
N GLN A 119 -6.12 23.08 -4.38
CA GLN A 119 -4.71 23.37 -4.61
C GLN A 119 -3.85 22.64 -3.58
N ASP A 120 -2.80 21.94 -4.03
CA ASP A 120 -1.91 21.19 -3.14
C ASP A 120 -1.25 22.16 -2.14
N PRO A 121 -1.45 21.98 -0.82
CA PRO A 121 -0.89 22.87 0.19
C PRO A 121 0.60 22.58 0.46
N GLY A 122 1.19 21.59 -0.21
CA GLY A 122 2.61 21.29 -0.15
C GLY A 122 3.45 22.38 -0.81
N GLN A 123 4.50 22.83 -0.11
CA GLN A 123 5.46 23.78 -0.67
C GLN A 123 6.12 23.22 -1.94
N GLY A 124 6.12 24.00 -3.02
CA GLY A 124 6.61 23.57 -4.34
C GLY A 124 5.58 22.79 -5.18
N HIS A 125 4.36 22.61 -4.68
CA HIS A 125 3.25 21.98 -5.41
C HIS A 125 2.10 22.96 -5.69
N GLU A 126 2.35 24.27 -5.65
CA GLU A 126 1.31 25.30 -5.79
C GLU A 126 0.61 25.27 -7.16
N GLY A 127 1.25 24.70 -8.19
CA GLY A 127 0.65 24.50 -9.51
C GLY A 127 -0.20 23.24 -9.64
N HIS A 128 -0.36 22.47 -8.57
CA HIS A 128 -0.98 21.15 -8.60
C HIS A 128 -2.27 21.11 -7.78
N GLN A 129 -3.00 20.00 -7.92
CA GLN A 129 -4.22 19.72 -7.18
C GLN A 129 -4.09 18.43 -6.38
N LEU A 130 -4.72 18.41 -5.20
CA LEU A 130 -4.66 17.30 -4.24
C LEU A 130 -6.06 17.04 -3.65
N ALA A 131 -6.43 15.76 -3.57
CA ALA A 131 -7.62 15.27 -2.89
C ALA A 131 -7.21 14.25 -1.82
N ILE A 132 -7.27 14.66 -0.54
CA ILE A 132 -6.89 13.81 0.59
C ILE A 132 -8.02 12.81 0.88
N ILE A 133 -7.73 11.52 0.75
CA ILE A 133 -8.69 10.43 1.04
C ILE A 133 -8.60 10.03 2.51
N LEU A 134 -7.38 9.81 3.01
CA LEU A 134 -7.13 9.60 4.44
C LEU A 134 -6.18 10.69 4.94
N PRO A 135 -6.58 11.49 5.94
CA PRO A 135 -5.79 12.60 6.42
C PRO A 135 -4.55 12.13 7.18
N PRO A 136 -3.49 12.96 7.28
CA PRO A 136 -2.32 12.67 8.11
C PRO A 136 -2.71 12.22 9.51
N SER A 137 -2.08 11.13 9.95
CA SER A 137 -2.27 10.52 11.27
C SER A 137 -0.96 10.05 11.85
N GLU A 138 -0.87 10.03 13.18
CA GLU A 138 0.22 9.37 13.90
C GLU A 138 0.22 7.84 13.64
N ASN A 139 -0.94 7.26 13.37
CA ASN A 139 -1.06 5.86 12.97
C ASN A 139 -0.76 5.68 11.48
N THR A 140 -0.18 4.55 11.11
CA THR A 140 -0.05 4.15 9.71
C THR A 140 -1.29 3.40 9.27
N TYR A 141 -1.99 3.91 8.26
CA TYR A 141 -3.05 3.20 7.59
C TYR A 141 -2.46 2.10 6.70
N ARG A 142 -3.11 0.95 6.69
CA ARG A 142 -2.86 -0.11 5.72
C ARG A 142 -4.17 -0.54 5.12
N GLY A 143 -4.25 -0.64 3.80
CA GLY A 143 -5.51 -0.98 3.17
C GLY A 143 -5.43 -1.04 1.66
N HIS A 144 -6.60 -0.94 1.05
CA HIS A 144 -6.72 -0.69 -0.38
C HIS A 144 -7.75 0.40 -0.63
N VAL A 145 -7.50 1.18 -1.68
CA VAL A 145 -8.43 2.16 -2.21
C VAL A 145 -8.82 1.76 -3.62
N THR A 146 -10.12 1.75 -3.88
CA THR A 146 -10.69 1.71 -5.22
C THR A 146 -11.14 3.13 -5.55
N TYR A 147 -10.74 3.66 -6.69
CA TYR A 147 -11.05 5.04 -7.06
C TYR A 147 -11.41 5.18 -8.54
N SER A 148 -12.16 6.24 -8.83
CA SER A 148 -12.41 6.76 -10.17
C SER A 148 -12.40 8.29 -10.12
N ALA A 149 -11.54 8.90 -10.90
CA ALA A 149 -11.32 10.33 -11.01
C ALA A 149 -11.83 10.87 -12.35
N SER A 150 -12.09 12.18 -12.43
CA SER A 150 -12.51 12.86 -13.66
C SER A 150 -11.38 13.03 -14.70
N GLU A 151 -10.14 12.76 -14.30
CA GLU A 151 -8.94 12.83 -15.16
C GLU A 151 -7.91 11.79 -14.73
N ASN A 152 -6.79 11.68 -15.46
CA ASN A 152 -5.67 10.84 -15.06
C ASN A 152 -4.99 11.41 -13.82
N VAL A 153 -4.68 10.55 -12.85
CA VAL A 153 -4.19 10.97 -11.55
C VAL A 153 -2.97 10.19 -11.10
N GLN A 154 -2.22 10.79 -10.18
CA GLN A 154 -1.14 10.20 -9.43
C GLN A 154 -1.64 9.83 -8.02
N LEU A 155 -1.17 8.72 -7.48
CA LEU A 155 -1.51 8.29 -6.12
C LEU A 155 -0.41 8.69 -5.16
N VAL A 156 -0.79 9.23 -4.02
CA VAL A 156 0.12 9.76 -3.01
C VAL A 156 -0.02 9.00 -1.72
N ALA A 157 1.09 8.47 -1.20
CA ALA A 157 1.23 8.09 0.20
C ALA A 157 2.22 9.02 0.90
N LEU A 158 1.86 9.49 2.10
CA LEU A 158 2.77 10.24 2.95
C LEU A 158 3.27 9.34 4.08
N HIS A 159 4.57 9.38 4.34
CA HIS A 159 5.26 8.58 5.35
C HIS A 159 5.95 9.50 6.35
N GLY A 160 5.53 9.52 7.61
CA GLY A 160 6.16 10.40 8.57
C GLY A 160 5.35 10.64 9.84
N PRO A 161 5.63 11.75 10.55
CA PRO A 161 6.66 12.75 10.24
C PRO A 161 8.10 12.18 10.18
N LEU A 162 8.95 12.73 9.32
CA LEU A 162 10.38 12.41 9.21
C LEU A 162 11.19 13.18 10.26
N LYS A 163 12.20 12.53 10.85
CA LYS A 163 13.19 13.21 11.71
C LYS A 163 14.20 13.99 10.86
N ASP A 164 14.88 14.95 11.47
CA ASP A 164 15.95 15.70 10.81
C ASP A 164 17.03 14.78 10.25
N GLY A 165 17.48 15.09 9.03
CA GLY A 165 18.47 14.27 8.31
C GLY A 165 17.93 12.95 7.74
N MET A 166 16.64 12.62 7.89
CA MET A 166 16.06 11.39 7.33
C MET A 166 15.61 11.53 5.87
N ALA A 167 15.39 12.75 5.36
CA ALA A 167 14.97 12.94 3.98
C ALA A 167 15.99 12.39 2.96
N LYS A 168 17.30 12.52 3.21
CA LYS A 168 18.41 11.94 2.43
C LYS A 168 18.15 11.85 0.91
N GLY A 169 17.74 12.95 0.28
CA GLY A 169 17.51 13.02 -1.18
C GLY A 169 16.18 12.45 -1.68
N GLN A 170 15.36 11.84 -0.84
CA GLN A 170 13.99 11.49 -1.20
C GLN A 170 13.12 12.76 -1.40
N PRO A 171 12.13 12.74 -2.32
CA PRO A 171 11.04 13.71 -2.35
C PRO A 171 10.32 13.84 -1.01
N ILE A 172 10.19 15.06 -0.52
CA ILE A 172 9.46 15.36 0.72
C ILE A 172 8.23 16.20 0.42
N TRP A 173 7.21 16.04 1.26
CA TRP A 173 6.04 16.91 1.28
C TRP A 173 5.96 17.63 2.63
N THR A 174 5.71 18.94 2.60
CA THR A 174 5.59 19.78 3.80
C THR A 174 4.63 20.94 3.55
N MET A 175 3.75 21.21 4.51
CA MET A 175 2.88 22.40 4.47
C MET A 175 3.55 23.61 5.13
N ASP A 176 4.25 23.38 6.23
CA ASP A 176 4.78 24.42 7.13
C ASP A 176 6.30 24.63 7.01
N GLY A 177 6.98 23.83 6.19
CA GLY A 177 8.44 23.83 6.03
C GLY A 177 9.19 23.15 7.18
N LYS A 178 8.47 22.69 8.21
CA LYS A 178 9.02 22.08 9.43
C LYS A 178 8.71 20.59 9.50
N THR A 179 7.43 20.25 9.39
CA THR A 179 6.93 18.88 9.41
C THR A 179 7.12 18.30 8.02
N LYS A 180 8.08 17.38 7.89
CA LYS A 180 8.41 16.72 6.62
C LYS A 180 7.81 15.34 6.58
N PHE A 181 7.17 14.99 5.48
CA PHE A 181 6.76 13.63 5.18
C PHE A 181 7.58 13.11 4.01
N GLY A 182 7.98 11.85 4.07
CA GLY A 182 8.43 11.12 2.89
C GLY A 182 7.24 11.01 1.96
N LEU A 183 7.42 11.50 0.74
CA LEU A 183 6.39 11.49 -0.28
C LEU A 183 6.60 10.27 -1.16
N THR A 184 5.54 9.52 -1.40
CA THR A 184 5.52 8.43 -2.38
C THR A 184 4.51 8.78 -3.44
N PHE A 185 4.99 9.01 -4.67
CA PHE A 185 4.16 9.21 -5.86
C PHE A 185 4.10 7.94 -6.68
N ILE A 186 2.91 7.41 -6.91
CA ILE A 186 2.69 6.30 -7.83
C ILE A 186 1.97 6.86 -9.05
N ASP A 187 2.73 7.04 -10.13
CA ASP A 187 2.17 7.44 -11.41
C ASP A 187 1.57 6.22 -12.12
N ARG A 188 0.25 6.25 -12.27
CA ARG A 188 -0.50 5.20 -12.96
C ARG A 188 -0.94 5.62 -14.36
N GLU A 189 -0.88 6.91 -14.68
CA GLU A 189 -1.43 7.48 -15.93
C GLU A 189 -2.88 7.03 -16.24
N THR A 190 -3.65 6.71 -15.19
CA THR A 190 -5.02 6.21 -15.30
C THR A 190 -5.95 7.00 -14.38
N SER A 191 -7.19 7.20 -14.80
CA SER A 191 -8.23 7.85 -14.01
C SER A 191 -8.90 6.93 -12.99
N SER A 192 -8.71 5.61 -13.05
CA SER A 192 -9.35 4.68 -12.10
C SER A 192 -8.45 3.48 -11.81
N GLY A 193 -8.69 2.84 -10.66
CA GLY A 193 -7.97 1.64 -10.30
C GLY A 193 -8.17 1.19 -8.86
N VAL A 194 -7.41 0.15 -8.52
CA VAL A 194 -7.25 -0.35 -7.16
C VAL A 194 -5.80 -0.23 -6.75
N TRP A 195 -5.56 0.32 -5.57
CA TRP A 195 -4.23 0.48 -5.00
C TRP A 195 -4.18 -0.02 -3.58
N GLN A 196 -3.30 -0.98 -3.32
CA GLN A 196 -2.94 -1.41 -1.97
C GLN A 196 -1.88 -0.47 -1.41
N PHE A 197 -2.07 0.03 -0.20
CA PHE A 197 -1.21 1.07 0.36
C PHE A 197 -0.86 0.80 1.83
N SER A 198 0.26 1.39 2.23
CA SER A 198 0.62 1.66 3.61
C SER A 198 1.10 3.11 3.71
N GLY A 199 0.58 3.92 4.63
CA GLY A 199 0.95 5.33 4.76
C GLY A 199 0.29 6.02 5.94
N ASN A 200 0.86 7.14 6.38
CA ASN A 200 0.28 8.01 7.42
C ASN A 200 -0.79 8.95 6.85
N ALA A 201 -0.80 9.18 5.54
CA ALA A 201 -1.87 9.79 4.79
C ALA A 201 -1.92 9.16 3.39
N ILE A 202 -3.08 9.19 2.75
CA ILE A 202 -3.18 8.92 1.31
C ILE A 202 -4.01 9.99 0.62
N ALA A 203 -3.59 10.32 -0.60
CA ALA A 203 -4.26 11.30 -1.43
C ALA A 203 -4.20 10.89 -2.90
N VAL A 204 -5.03 11.55 -3.69
CA VAL A 204 -4.98 11.55 -5.15
C VAL A 204 -4.51 12.92 -5.59
N HIS A 205 -3.65 12.96 -6.59
CA HIS A 205 -2.94 14.16 -7.02
C HIS A 205 -3.00 14.30 -8.55
N THR A 206 -2.98 15.53 -9.05
CA THR A 206 -2.69 15.83 -10.46
C THR A 206 -1.75 17.01 -10.54
N LYS A 207 -0.96 17.06 -11.62
CA LYS A 207 -0.07 18.20 -11.92
C LYS A 207 -0.80 19.37 -12.58
N ASN A 208 -2.09 19.20 -12.87
CA ASN A 208 -2.94 20.24 -13.44
C ASN A 208 -3.40 21.22 -12.35
N MET A 209 -3.71 22.45 -12.76
CA MET A 209 -4.17 23.49 -11.85
C MET A 209 -5.68 23.43 -11.61
N GLU A 210 -6.41 22.81 -12.52
CA GLU A 210 -7.86 22.71 -12.53
C GLU A 210 -8.33 21.64 -11.53
N PRO A 211 -9.32 21.94 -10.67
CA PRO A 211 -9.86 20.96 -9.75
C PRO A 211 -10.45 19.73 -10.46
N PHE A 212 -10.17 18.56 -9.91
CA PHE A 212 -10.73 17.28 -10.36
C PHE A 212 -11.59 16.67 -9.27
N THR A 213 -12.45 15.72 -9.64
CA THR A 213 -13.30 15.00 -8.67
C THR A 213 -12.94 13.53 -8.63
N VAL A 214 -12.89 12.97 -7.42
CA VAL A 214 -12.61 11.55 -7.17
C VAL A 214 -13.77 10.93 -6.42
N THR A 215 -14.31 9.85 -6.94
CA THR A 215 -15.15 8.91 -6.19
C THR A 215 -14.27 7.77 -5.70
N TYR A 216 -14.35 7.43 -4.42
CA TYR A 216 -13.51 6.40 -3.81
C TYR A 216 -14.26 5.50 -2.83
N SER A 217 -13.69 4.32 -2.64
CA SER A 217 -13.95 3.40 -1.53
C SER A 217 -12.62 2.95 -0.97
N VAL A 218 -12.35 3.25 0.30
CA VAL A 218 -11.12 2.88 1.00
C VAL A 218 -11.46 1.95 2.15
N THR A 219 -10.81 0.80 2.21
CA THR A 219 -10.89 -0.12 3.34
C THR A 219 -9.51 -0.27 3.96
N TYR A 220 -9.39 0.03 5.25
CA TYR A 220 -8.09 0.13 5.93
C TYR A 220 -8.12 -0.27 7.40
N THR A 221 -6.95 -0.64 7.93
CA THR A 221 -6.68 -0.83 9.35
C THR A 221 -5.65 0.18 9.84
N GLU A 222 -5.75 0.61 11.10
CA GLU A 222 -4.82 1.57 11.69
C GLU A 222 -3.71 0.89 12.50
N HIS A 223 -2.47 1.12 12.10
CA HIS A 223 -1.29 0.59 12.74
C HIS A 223 -0.61 1.66 13.61
N SER A 224 -0.77 1.54 14.94
CA SER A 224 -0.05 2.39 15.88
C SER A 224 1.46 2.28 15.66
N THR A 225 2.13 3.43 15.74
CA THR A 225 3.57 3.58 15.62
C THR A 225 4.38 2.83 16.68
N SER A 226 3.75 2.40 17.77
CA SER A 226 4.37 1.59 18.82
C SER A 226 4.27 0.07 18.59
N SER A 227 3.64 -0.39 17.50
CA SER A 227 3.61 -1.83 17.22
C SER A 227 4.90 -2.29 16.56
N ASP A 228 5.55 -3.31 17.11
CA ASP A 228 6.77 -3.96 16.56
C ASP A 228 6.60 -4.47 15.13
N LYS A 229 5.36 -4.52 14.64
CA LYS A 229 4.99 -4.93 13.28
C LYS A 229 5.10 -3.83 12.24
N LEU A 230 5.22 -2.56 12.64
CA LEU A 230 5.34 -1.43 11.72
C LEU A 230 6.78 -0.94 11.68
N ILE A 231 7.42 -1.04 10.52
CA ILE A 231 8.76 -0.53 10.29
C ILE A 231 8.65 0.52 9.18
N LYS A 232 9.17 1.72 9.42
CA LYS A 232 9.19 2.80 8.43
C LYS A 232 10.50 3.55 8.52
N GLY A 233 10.96 4.08 7.40
CA GLY A 233 12.18 4.86 7.39
C GLY A 233 12.65 5.18 5.98
N THR A 234 13.78 5.85 5.93
CA THR A 234 14.51 6.16 4.70
C THR A 234 15.91 5.61 4.84
N VAL A 235 16.35 4.84 3.86
CA VAL A 235 17.66 4.19 3.82
C VAL A 235 18.34 4.53 2.51
N THR A 236 19.63 4.82 2.61
CA THR A 236 20.53 4.90 1.45
C THR A 236 21.13 3.51 1.25
N SER A 237 21.08 2.99 0.03
CA SER A 237 21.67 1.71 -0.31
C SER A 237 23.18 1.71 -0.04
N LYS A 238 23.72 0.52 0.11
CA LYS A 238 25.16 0.28 0.14
C LYS A 238 25.49 -0.75 -0.92
N GLN A 239 26.78 -0.90 -1.23
CA GLN A 239 27.25 -2.00 -2.06
C GLN A 239 26.65 -3.33 -1.56
N ASP A 240 26.11 -4.13 -2.48
CA ASP A 240 25.52 -5.43 -2.15
C ASP A 240 26.60 -6.33 -1.55
N PRO A 241 26.43 -6.84 -0.32
CA PRO A 241 27.43 -7.68 0.31
C PRO A 241 27.44 -9.13 -0.23
N GLY A 242 26.55 -9.44 -1.18
CA GLY A 242 26.52 -10.74 -1.86
C GLY A 242 27.78 -10.98 -2.69
N VAL A 243 28.36 -12.18 -2.55
CA VAL A 243 29.49 -12.61 -3.39
C VAL A 243 29.07 -12.62 -4.86
N GLY A 244 29.79 -11.88 -5.71
CA GLY A 244 29.47 -11.69 -7.13
C GLY A 244 28.48 -10.57 -7.42
N HIS A 245 28.07 -9.79 -6.41
CA HIS A 245 27.17 -8.64 -6.54
C HIS A 245 27.87 -7.30 -6.24
N GLU A 246 29.20 -7.27 -6.28
CA GLU A 246 29.99 -6.13 -5.83
C GLU A 246 29.77 -4.85 -6.67
N SER A 247 29.26 -4.98 -7.90
CA SER A 247 28.89 -3.83 -8.75
C SER A 247 27.48 -3.28 -8.47
N HIS A 248 26.75 -3.85 -7.51
CA HIS A 248 25.34 -3.54 -7.27
C HIS A 248 25.14 -2.80 -5.95
N GLN A 249 23.94 -2.25 -5.79
CA GLN A 249 23.51 -1.59 -4.58
C GLN A 249 22.32 -2.30 -3.93
N LEU A 250 22.31 -2.36 -2.61
CA LEU A 250 21.32 -3.03 -1.79
C LEU A 250 20.88 -2.14 -0.62
N ALA A 251 19.59 -1.92 -0.50
CA ALA A 251 18.92 -1.28 0.62
C ALA A 251 18.18 -2.35 1.43
N ILE A 252 18.82 -2.86 2.49
CA ILE A 252 18.25 -3.89 3.36
C ILE A 252 17.16 -3.27 4.25
N LEU A 253 15.93 -3.78 4.13
CA LEU A 253 14.78 -3.35 4.95
C LEU A 253 14.55 -4.31 6.12
N LEU A 254 14.70 -5.62 5.87
CA LEU A 254 14.73 -6.69 6.86
C LEU A 254 15.92 -7.58 6.56
N GLY A 255 16.86 -7.67 7.50
CA GLY A 255 18.01 -8.57 7.37
C GLY A 255 17.62 -10.05 7.43
N PRO A 256 18.51 -10.96 7.00
CA PRO A 256 18.28 -12.41 7.08
C PRO A 256 17.86 -12.86 8.47
N SER A 257 16.91 -13.80 8.52
CA SER A 257 16.32 -14.35 9.74
C SER A 257 15.93 -15.81 9.53
N GLU A 258 16.10 -16.64 10.56
CA GLU A 258 15.58 -18.02 10.60
C GLU A 258 14.05 -18.08 10.47
N LYS A 259 13.36 -17.03 10.94
CA LYS A 259 11.91 -16.88 10.77
C LYS A 259 11.60 -16.14 9.48
N THR A 260 10.66 -16.69 8.72
CA THR A 260 10.12 -16.05 7.53
C THR A 260 9.29 -14.82 7.91
N TYR A 261 9.66 -13.67 7.37
CA TYR A 261 8.83 -12.48 7.39
C TYR A 261 7.69 -12.61 6.38
N SER A 262 6.59 -11.95 6.67
CA SER A 262 5.54 -11.69 5.70
C SER A 262 4.91 -10.35 5.98
N GLY A 263 4.49 -9.64 4.95
CA GLY A 263 3.86 -8.35 5.16
C GLY A 263 3.57 -7.60 3.88
N HIS A 264 3.32 -6.31 4.06
CA HIS A 264 3.08 -5.36 2.99
C HIS A 264 4.18 -4.30 3.00
N LEU A 265 4.79 -4.07 1.84
CA LEU A 265 5.77 -3.04 1.59
C LEU A 265 5.15 -1.97 0.69
N THR A 266 5.27 -0.71 1.09
CA THR A 266 5.10 0.46 0.21
C THR A 266 6.42 1.20 0.18
N TRP A 267 6.87 1.64 -0.99
CA TRP A 267 8.15 2.33 -1.13
C TRP A 267 8.13 3.41 -2.20
N ASP A 268 9.10 4.32 -2.07
CA ASP A 268 9.50 5.30 -3.07
C ASP A 268 11.02 5.44 -3.07
N ALA A 269 11.64 5.05 -4.17
CA ALA A 269 13.07 5.06 -4.40
C ALA A 269 13.47 6.15 -5.40
N SER A 270 14.70 6.64 -5.30
CA SER A 270 15.24 7.67 -6.20
C SER A 270 15.44 7.20 -7.64
N GLU A 271 15.35 5.89 -7.90
CA GLU A 271 15.45 5.26 -9.21
C GLU A 271 14.65 3.94 -9.24
N PRO A 272 14.40 3.33 -10.41
CA PRO A 272 13.80 2.00 -10.50
C PRO A 272 14.60 0.94 -9.74
N VAL A 273 13.90 0.06 -9.02
CA VAL A 273 14.51 -0.95 -8.13
C VAL A 273 14.00 -2.35 -8.41
N GLN A 274 14.72 -3.36 -7.92
CA GLN A 274 14.29 -4.74 -7.85
C GLN A 274 13.96 -5.09 -6.40
N ILE A 275 12.81 -5.72 -6.17
CA ILE A 275 12.46 -6.25 -4.84
C ILE A 275 13.21 -7.55 -4.66
N VAL A 276 13.99 -7.64 -3.58
CA VAL A 276 14.73 -8.83 -3.19
C VAL A 276 14.05 -9.48 -2.01
N THR A 277 13.70 -10.75 -2.15
CA THR A 277 13.39 -11.63 -1.02
C THR A 277 14.30 -12.84 -1.05
N LEU A 278 14.75 -13.25 0.14
CA LEU A 278 15.58 -14.44 0.31
C LEU A 278 14.75 -15.57 0.90
N LEU A 279 14.94 -16.80 0.44
CA LEU A 279 14.39 -18.01 1.07
C LEU A 279 15.53 -18.88 1.57
N GLY A 280 15.50 -19.27 2.84
CA GLY A 280 16.55 -20.10 3.44
C GLY A 280 16.77 -19.84 4.92
N PRO A 281 17.93 -20.24 5.47
CA PRO A 281 19.10 -20.79 4.76
C PRO A 281 18.83 -22.15 4.09
N MET A 282 19.59 -22.47 3.03
CA MET A 282 19.49 -23.71 2.25
C MET A 282 20.87 -24.31 2.01
N THR A 283 20.93 -25.62 1.76
CA THR A 283 22.15 -26.30 1.32
C THR A 283 22.40 -26.07 -0.18
N LYS A 284 23.67 -26.10 -0.61
CA LYS A 284 24.05 -25.94 -2.02
C LYS A 284 23.41 -26.98 -2.95
N GLY A 285 23.07 -28.16 -2.43
CA GLY A 285 22.36 -29.20 -3.18
C GLY A 285 20.91 -28.81 -3.52
N GLU A 286 20.24 -28.11 -2.61
CA GLU A 286 18.85 -27.66 -2.78
C GLU A 286 18.73 -26.45 -3.72
N LEU A 287 19.84 -25.72 -3.94
CA LEU A 287 19.91 -24.55 -4.83
C LEU A 287 20.22 -24.89 -6.28
N ARG A 288 20.27 -26.18 -6.66
CA ARG A 288 20.58 -26.58 -8.04
C ARG A 288 19.57 -25.98 -9.02
N GLY A 289 20.07 -25.08 -9.89
CA GLY A 289 19.28 -24.41 -10.91
C GLY A 289 18.51 -23.17 -10.43
N LEU A 290 18.68 -22.76 -9.18
CA LEU A 290 18.08 -21.53 -8.63
C LEU A 290 19.13 -20.42 -8.51
N PRO A 291 18.77 -19.16 -8.76
CA PRO A 291 19.60 -18.03 -8.34
C PRO A 291 19.76 -18.09 -6.82
N TYR A 292 20.95 -17.76 -6.33
CA TYR A 292 21.23 -17.75 -4.90
C TYR A 292 22.02 -16.51 -4.50
N TRP A 293 21.96 -16.21 -3.22
CA TRP A 293 22.71 -15.12 -2.60
C TRP A 293 23.42 -15.64 -1.35
N THR A 294 24.64 -15.15 -1.12
CA THR A 294 25.45 -15.47 0.05
C THR A 294 26.37 -14.29 0.35
N ALA A 295 26.49 -13.88 1.61
CA ALA A 295 27.40 -12.83 2.04
C ALA A 295 28.76 -13.35 2.53
N ASP A 296 28.83 -14.64 2.90
CA ASP A 296 29.98 -15.26 3.55
C ASP A 296 30.58 -16.43 2.74
N GLY A 297 29.89 -16.90 1.70
CA GLY A 297 30.26 -18.09 0.93
C GLY A 297 29.92 -19.42 1.62
N GLU A 298 29.26 -19.38 2.78
CA GLU A 298 28.92 -20.55 3.60
C GLU A 298 27.40 -20.70 3.78
N THR A 299 26.70 -19.59 4.04
CA THR A 299 25.25 -19.52 4.21
C THR A 299 24.61 -19.11 2.89
N PHE A 300 23.78 -19.99 2.34
CA PHE A 300 23.14 -19.74 1.04
C PHE A 300 21.64 -19.56 1.17
N TYR A 301 21.10 -18.64 0.39
CA TYR A 301 19.67 -18.39 0.27
C TYR A 301 19.26 -18.46 -1.19
N ALA A 302 18.09 -19.02 -1.49
CA ALA A 302 17.49 -18.82 -2.80
C ALA A 302 17.12 -17.34 -2.97
N LEU A 303 17.50 -16.78 -4.10
CA LEU A 303 17.39 -15.36 -4.40
C LEU A 303 16.19 -15.13 -5.33
N ILE A 304 15.23 -14.35 -4.86
CA ILE A 304 14.09 -13.90 -5.65
C ILE A 304 14.25 -12.41 -5.92
N LEU A 305 14.41 -12.06 -7.21
CA LEU A 305 14.39 -10.67 -7.69
C LEU A 305 13.12 -10.42 -8.50
N VAL A 306 12.38 -9.38 -8.13
CA VAL A 306 11.23 -8.91 -8.90
C VAL A 306 11.50 -7.48 -9.37
N PRO A 307 11.70 -7.24 -10.67
CA PRO A 307 11.84 -5.89 -11.20
C PRO A 307 10.62 -5.03 -10.88
N SER A 308 10.83 -3.77 -10.53
CA SER A 308 9.75 -2.83 -10.26
C SER A 308 10.09 -1.39 -10.64
N LYS A 309 9.06 -0.55 -10.68
CA LYS A 309 9.21 0.90 -10.80
C LYS A 309 9.89 1.48 -9.54
N ALA A 310 10.28 2.76 -9.64
CA ALA A 310 10.88 3.51 -8.55
C ALA A 310 9.99 3.57 -7.30
N SER A 311 8.68 3.59 -7.48
CA SER A 311 7.70 3.56 -6.41
C SER A 311 6.68 2.43 -6.60
N GLY A 312 6.09 1.98 -5.49
CA GLY A 312 5.11 0.92 -5.56
C GLY A 312 4.62 0.42 -4.22
N SER A 313 3.81 -0.63 -4.29
CA SER A 313 3.38 -1.38 -3.12
C SER A 313 3.20 -2.84 -3.49
N THR A 314 3.62 -3.73 -2.60
CA THR A 314 3.53 -5.17 -2.81
C THR A 314 3.40 -5.94 -1.50
N MET A 315 2.86 -7.15 -1.59
CA MET A 315 2.98 -8.14 -0.54
C MET A 315 4.30 -8.88 -0.71
N PHE A 316 4.93 -9.25 0.40
CA PHE A 316 6.17 -10.02 0.38
C PHE A 316 6.13 -11.16 1.40
N SER A 317 6.94 -12.17 1.14
CA SER A 317 7.29 -13.20 2.13
C SER A 317 8.71 -13.70 1.86
N GLY A 318 9.48 -13.89 2.92
CA GLY A 318 10.86 -14.37 2.83
C GLY A 318 11.63 -14.19 4.13
N ASN A 319 12.82 -14.75 4.20
CA ASN A 319 13.76 -14.66 5.32
C ASN A 319 14.53 -13.33 5.35
N ALA A 320 14.50 -12.56 4.26
CA ALA A 320 14.98 -11.19 4.19
C ALA A 320 14.13 -10.39 3.20
N LEU A 321 14.17 -9.06 3.32
CA LEU A 321 13.57 -8.12 2.38
C LEU A 321 14.53 -6.97 2.12
N ALA A 322 14.82 -6.71 0.84
CA ALA A 322 15.63 -5.58 0.43
C ALA A 322 15.11 -5.00 -0.89
N LEU A 323 15.59 -3.80 -1.21
CA LEU A 323 15.50 -3.22 -2.54
C LEU A 323 16.89 -3.15 -3.14
N HIS A 324 17.01 -3.40 -4.43
CA HIS A 324 18.29 -3.61 -5.13
C HIS A 324 18.32 -2.84 -6.44
N THR A 325 19.50 -2.40 -6.85
CA THR A 325 19.75 -1.91 -8.21
C THR A 325 21.03 -2.53 -8.77
N MET A 326 21.08 -2.69 -10.09
CA MET A 326 22.27 -3.16 -10.81
C MET A 326 23.33 -2.06 -11.01
N ASN A 327 23.07 -0.85 -10.50
CA ASN A 327 23.96 0.29 -10.61
C ASN A 327 24.98 0.26 -9.48
N ASP A 328 26.14 0.86 -9.71
CA ASP A 328 27.20 0.99 -8.70
C ASP A 328 27.03 2.25 -7.82
N THR A 329 26.16 3.18 -8.23
CA THR A 329 25.85 4.42 -7.50
C THR A 329 24.74 4.21 -6.46
N PRO A 330 24.92 4.66 -5.20
CA PRO A 330 23.89 4.53 -4.19
C PRO A 330 22.57 5.22 -4.55
N PHE A 331 21.46 4.55 -4.24
CA PHE A 331 20.11 5.11 -4.30
C PHE A 331 19.54 5.31 -2.90
N THR A 332 18.46 6.06 -2.81
CA THR A 332 17.75 6.25 -1.56
C THR A 332 16.33 5.77 -1.71
N VAL A 333 15.81 5.14 -0.65
CA VAL A 333 14.45 4.66 -0.62
C VAL A 333 13.84 4.95 0.73
N SER A 334 12.61 5.43 0.70
CA SER A 334 11.78 5.37 1.89
C SER A 334 10.64 4.40 1.73
N TYR A 335 10.25 3.86 2.86
CA TYR A 335 9.36 2.74 2.89
C TYR A 335 8.51 2.75 4.15
N SER A 336 7.36 2.10 4.02
CA SER A 336 6.57 1.63 5.14
C SER A 336 6.30 0.15 4.95
N LEU A 337 6.57 -0.59 6.01
CA LEU A 337 6.48 -2.03 6.09
C LEU A 337 5.53 -2.39 7.23
N VAL A 338 4.52 -3.20 6.93
CA VAL A 338 3.62 -3.76 7.94
C VAL A 338 3.74 -5.27 7.92
N LEU A 339 4.33 -5.83 8.98
CA LEU A 339 4.46 -7.26 9.20
C LEU A 339 3.11 -7.88 9.57
N THR A 340 2.78 -9.01 8.95
CA THR A 340 1.51 -9.74 9.15
C THR A 340 1.65 -10.97 10.01
N LYS A 341 2.86 -11.48 10.20
CA LYS A 341 3.20 -12.60 11.09
C LYS A 341 4.58 -12.35 11.68
#